data_AF-A0AAV0WY01-F1
#
_entry.id   AF-A0AAV0WY01-F1
#
_cell.length_a   1.000
_cell.length_b   1.000
_cell.length_c   1.000
_cell.angle_alpha   90.00
_cell.angle_beta   90.00
_cell.angle_gamma   90.00
#
_symmetry.space_group_name_H-M   'P 1'
#
loop_
_entity.id
_entity.type
_entity.pdbx_description
1 polymer ?
#
loop_
_entity_poly.entity_id
_entity_poly.type
_entity_poly.pdbx_seq_one_letter_code
_entity_poly.pdbx_strand_id
1 'polypeptide(L)'
;MAFETKNSGKPRQVRGTTAYKYRNLYVFGVFAVSGLSWFLFEQLPSTKKLNEQIKNGYWNRTPEENYRLEMIRKNFNPDTKNLKQRKDEVLSKKDDFSPIKI
;
A
#
# COMPACT_ATOMS: atom_id res chain seq x y z
N MET A 1 -43.32 3.00 42.27
CA MET A 1 -43.47 2.29 40.98
C MET A 1 -42.10 2.26 40.32
N ALA A 2 -41.46 1.10 40.28
CA ALA A 2 -40.15 0.92 39.66
C ALA A 2 -40.33 0.80 38.14
N PHE A 3 -39.62 1.62 37.36
CA PHE A 3 -39.53 1.45 35.92
C PHE A 3 -38.59 0.29 35.62
N GLU A 4 -39.12 -0.82 35.11
CA GLU A 4 -38.33 -1.90 34.55
C GLU A 4 -37.59 -1.39 33.30
N THR A 5 -36.29 -1.12 33.45
CA THR A 5 -35.38 -0.93 32.33
C THR A 5 -35.15 -2.29 31.67
N LYS A 6 -36.06 -2.69 30.78
CA LYS A 6 -35.80 -3.78 29.85
C LYS A 6 -34.53 -3.42 29.10
N ASN A 7 -33.46 -4.20 29.29
CA ASN A 7 -32.23 -4.10 28.52
C ASN A 7 -32.61 -4.11 27.03
N SER A 8 -32.60 -2.93 26.40
CA SER A 8 -32.80 -2.81 24.96
C SER A 8 -31.53 -3.34 24.32
N GLY A 9 -31.55 -4.63 23.97
CA GLY A 9 -30.51 -5.22 23.14
C GLY A 9 -30.23 -4.29 21.96
N LYS A 10 -28.94 -4.19 21.57
CA LYS A 10 -28.44 -3.29 20.52
C LYS A 10 -29.48 -3.15 19.41
N PRO A 11 -29.89 -1.92 19.03
CA PRO A 11 -30.96 -1.71 18.07
C PRO A 11 -30.65 -2.54 16.83
N ARG A 12 -31.51 -3.50 16.52
CA ARG A 12 -31.38 -4.34 15.32
C ARG A 12 -31.32 -3.36 14.16
N GLN A 13 -30.24 -3.38 13.37
CA GLN A 13 -30.11 -2.49 12.22
C GLN A 13 -31.24 -2.79 11.24
N VAL A 14 -32.33 -2.03 11.33
CA VAL A 14 -33.51 -2.23 10.49
C VAL A 14 -33.14 -1.71 9.10
N ARG A 15 -32.92 -2.63 8.16
CA ARG A 15 -32.72 -2.29 6.75
C ARG A 15 -33.93 -1.46 6.28
N GLY A 16 -33.67 -0.32 5.64
CA GLY A 16 -34.72 0.49 5.00
C GLY A 16 -35.26 1.69 5.80
N THR A 17 -34.70 2.02 6.97
CA THR A 17 -35.04 3.29 7.64
C THR A 17 -34.58 4.50 6.82
N THR A 18 -35.24 5.65 7.01
CA THR A 18 -34.91 6.92 6.33
C THR A 18 -33.42 7.27 6.45
N ALA A 19 -32.79 6.97 7.60
CA ALA A 19 -31.36 7.17 7.83
C ALA A 19 -30.46 6.43 6.82
N TYR A 20 -30.80 5.20 6.40
CA TYR A 20 -30.04 4.48 5.37
C TYR A 20 -30.25 5.08 3.97
N LYS A 21 -31.42 5.63 3.68
CA LYS A 21 -31.69 6.33 2.41
C LYS A 21 -30.81 7.57 2.30
N TYR A 22 -30.71 8.39 3.36
CA TYR A 22 -29.83 9.56 3.38
C TYR A 22 -28.35 9.18 3.27
N ARG A 23 -27.91 8.13 3.97
CA ARG A 23 -26.53 7.63 3.87
C ARG A 23 -26.19 7.20 2.45
N ASN A 24 -27.07 6.43 1.80
CA ASN A 24 -26.84 5.96 0.44
C ASN A 24 -26.86 7.12 -0.56
N LEU A 25 -27.82 8.05 -0.44
CA LEU A 25 -27.88 9.24 -1.28
C LEU A 25 -26.62 10.10 -1.16
N TYR A 26 -26.12 10.29 0.06
CA TYR A 26 -24.86 11.01 0.29
C TYR A 26 -23.68 10.31 -0.41
N VAL A 27 -23.55 8.99 -0.25
CA VAL A 27 -22.51 8.20 -0.91
C VAL A 27 -22.60 8.31 -2.44
N PHE A 28 -23.80 8.23 -3.02
CA PHE A 28 -23.99 8.44 -4.45
C PHE A 28 -23.65 9.86 -4.90
N GLY A 29 -23.95 10.87 -4.08
CA GLY A 29 -23.55 12.25 -4.33
C GLY A 29 -22.02 12.41 -4.38
N VAL A 30 -21.31 11.79 -3.44
CA VAL A 30 -19.83 11.79 -3.43
C VAL A 30 -19.27 11.09 -4.67
N PHE A 31 -19.85 9.96 -5.07
CA PHE A 31 -19.44 9.27 -6.31
C PHE A 31 -19.71 10.10 -7.57
N ALA A 32 -20.85 10.78 -7.64
CA ALA A 32 -21.17 11.65 -8.77
C ALA A 32 -20.19 12.83 -8.87
N VAL A 33 -19.91 13.51 -7.76
CA VAL A 33 -19.00 14.67 -7.74
C VAL A 33 -17.56 14.25 -8.05
N SER A 34 -17.09 13.13 -7.49
CA SER A 34 -15.75 12.62 -7.78
C SER A 34 -15.59 12.18 -9.24
N GLY A 35 -16.59 11.49 -9.80
CA GLY A 35 -16.61 11.12 -11.21
C GLY A 35 -16.63 12.34 -12.15
N LEU A 36 -17.42 13.36 -11.82
CA LEU A 36 -17.48 14.59 -12.59
C LEU A 36 -16.17 15.39 -12.51
N SER A 37 -15.56 15.47 -11.32
CA SER A 37 -14.25 16.09 -11.11
C SER A 37 -13.17 15.40 -11.95
N TRP A 38 -13.14 14.06 -11.93
CA TRP A 38 -12.23 13.28 -12.76
C TRP A 38 -12.45 13.52 -14.26
N PHE A 39 -13.70 13.50 -14.70
CA PHE A 39 -14.04 13.75 -16.11
C PHE A 39 -13.59 15.13 -16.58
N LEU A 40 -13.83 16.18 -15.79
CA LEU A 40 -13.34 17.53 -16.11
C LEU A 40 -11.82 17.59 -16.14
N PHE A 41 -11.14 16.90 -15.22
CA PHE A 41 -9.69 16.79 -15.22
C PHE A 41 -9.16 16.14 -16.50
N GLU A 42 -9.80 15.08 -16.99
CA GLU A 42 -9.40 14.37 -18.22
C GLU A 42 -9.61 15.20 -19.50
N GLN A 43 -10.52 16.17 -19.48
CA GLN A 43 -10.74 17.07 -20.62
C GLN A 43 -9.64 18.13 -20.79
N LEU A 44 -8.89 18.44 -19.74
CA LEU A 44 -7.85 19.47 -19.78
C LEU A 44 -6.76 19.11 -20.81
N PRO A 45 -6.25 20.09 -21.57
CA PRO A 45 -5.21 19.82 -22.58
C PRO A 45 -3.89 19.36 -21.95
N SER A 46 -3.59 19.80 -20.71
CA SER A 46 -2.40 19.38 -19.97
C SER A 46 -2.43 17.90 -19.60
N THR A 47 -3.59 17.38 -19.19
CA THR A 47 -3.75 15.99 -18.77
C THR A 47 -3.69 15.05 -19.96
N LYS A 48 -4.23 15.45 -21.12
CA LYS A 48 -4.06 14.72 -22.38
C LYS A 48 -2.60 14.57 -22.78
N LYS A 49 -1.83 15.67 -22.76
CA LYS A 49 -0.38 15.64 -23.05
C LYS A 49 0.37 14.74 -22.08
N LEU A 50 0.05 14.82 -20.78
CA LEU A 50 0.67 13.98 -19.77
C LEU A 50 0.33 12.49 -19.98
N ASN A 51 -0.91 12.17 -20.34
CA ASN A 51 -1.32 10.80 -20.64
C ASN A 51 -0.61 10.24 -21.89
N GLU A 52 -0.43 11.06 -22.93
CA GLU A 52 0.38 10.71 -24.10
C GLU A 52 1.85 10.46 -23.72
N GLN A 53 2.45 11.32 -22.90
CA GLN A 53 3.81 11.11 -22.39
C GLN A 53 3.93 9.80 -21.61
N ILE A 54 2.98 9.51 -20.70
CA ILE A 54 2.97 8.24 -19.96
C ILE A 54 2.86 7.05 -20.92
N LYS A 55 1.93 7.08 -21.88
CA LYS A 55 1.75 6.01 -22.89
C LYS A 55 2.99 5.80 -23.76
N ASN A 56 3.67 6.89 -24.10
CA ASN A 56 4.91 6.86 -24.87
C ASN A 56 6.12 6.39 -24.04
N GLY A 57 5.90 5.96 -22.79
CA GLY A 57 6.97 5.46 -21.96
C GLY A 57 7.87 6.57 -21.43
N TYR A 58 7.35 7.77 -21.19
CA TYR A 58 8.11 8.81 -20.51
C TYR A 58 8.64 8.36 -19.13
N TRP A 59 7.98 7.38 -18.50
CA TRP A 59 8.45 6.72 -17.27
C TRP A 59 9.23 5.43 -17.53
N ASN A 60 9.28 4.96 -18.78
CA ASN A 60 10.13 3.84 -19.16
C ASN A 60 11.57 4.36 -19.15
N ARG A 61 12.33 3.91 -18.16
CA ARG A 61 13.75 4.21 -18.08
C ARG A 61 14.45 3.68 -19.31
N THR A 62 15.38 4.48 -19.83
CA THR A 62 16.25 4.01 -20.91
C THR A 62 17.08 2.81 -20.42
N PRO A 63 17.51 1.91 -21.32
CA PRO A 63 18.38 0.79 -20.95
C PRO A 63 19.65 1.25 -20.21
N GLU A 64 20.18 2.42 -20.58
CA GLU A 64 21.34 3.04 -19.94
C GLU A 64 21.07 3.51 -18.51
N GLU A 65 19.90 4.09 -18.24
CA GLU A 65 19.48 4.49 -16.90
C GLU A 65 19.29 3.28 -15.99
N ASN A 66 18.72 2.20 -16.51
CA ASN A 66 18.61 0.94 -15.78
C ASN A 66 19.98 0.37 -15.45
N TYR A 67 20.92 0.37 -16.41
CA TYR A 67 22.30 -0.05 -16.16
C TYR A 67 22.98 0.81 -15.08
N ARG A 68 22.84 2.14 -15.13
CA ARG A 68 23.38 3.04 -14.11
C ARG A 68 22.78 2.76 -12.73
N LEU A 69 21.47 2.53 -12.65
CA LEU A 69 20.80 2.17 -11.39
C LEU A 69 21.24 0.80 -10.86
N GLU A 70 21.49 -0.17 -11.73
CA GLU A 70 22.05 -1.46 -11.33
C GLU A 70 23.47 -1.31 -10.79
N MET A 71 24.31 -0.50 -11.44
CA MET A 71 25.67 -0.19 -10.95
C MET A 71 25.63 0.55 -9.61
N ILE A 72 24.72 1.52 -9.45
CA ILE A 72 24.51 2.21 -8.17
C ILE A 72 24.04 1.22 -7.10
N ARG A 73 23.09 0.33 -7.40
CA ARG A 73 22.65 -0.71 -6.45
C ARG A 73 23.77 -1.65 -6.04
N LYS A 74 24.64 -2.05 -6.98
CA LYS A 74 25.83 -2.88 -6.71
C LYS A 74 26.86 -2.12 -5.86
N ASN A 75 27.04 -0.83 -6.10
CA ASN A 75 28.03 0.00 -5.41
C ASN A 75 27.58 0.50 -4.03
N PHE A 76 26.28 0.76 -3.83
CA PHE A 76 25.74 1.17 -2.53
C PHE A 76 25.64 0.02 -1.52
N ASN A 77 25.74 -1.23 -1.99
CA ASN A 77 25.70 -2.40 -1.12
C ASN A 77 26.86 -3.37 -1.44
N PRO A 78 28.12 -2.94 -1.19
CA PRO A 78 29.30 -3.78 -1.43
C PRO A 78 29.32 -5.05 -0.55
N ASP A 79 28.47 -5.10 0.48
CA ASP A 79 28.37 -6.16 1.48
C ASP A 79 27.13 -7.08 1.31
N THR A 80 26.59 -7.20 0.09
CA THR A 80 25.65 -8.29 -0.24
C THR A 80 26.38 -9.58 -0.62
N LYS A 81 27.51 -9.90 0.02
CA LYS A 81 27.84 -11.30 0.27
C LYS A 81 26.78 -11.84 1.24
N ASN A 82 25.74 -12.42 0.64
CA ASN A 82 24.71 -13.26 1.24
C ASN A 82 24.69 -13.21 2.78
N LEU A 83 23.84 -12.36 3.36
CA LEU A 83 23.53 -12.37 4.79
C LEU A 83 23.22 -13.79 5.30
N LYS A 84 22.65 -14.64 4.44
CA LYS A 84 22.43 -16.07 4.67
C LYS A 84 23.73 -16.85 4.85
N GLN A 85 24.72 -16.68 3.96
CA GLN A 85 26.02 -17.35 4.06
C GLN A 85 26.82 -16.88 5.29
N ARG A 86 26.83 -15.57 5.61
CA ARG A 86 27.46 -15.09 6.86
C ARG A 86 26.76 -15.63 8.11
N LYS A 87 25.42 -15.74 8.10
CA LYS A 87 24.65 -16.33 9.20
C LYS A 87 24.99 -17.82 9.37
N ASP A 88 25.10 -18.56 8.26
CA ASP A 88 25.45 -19.97 8.25
C ASP A 88 26.90 -20.21 8.73
N GLU A 89 27.85 -19.36 8.31
CA GLU A 89 29.25 -19.39 8.81
C GLU A 89 29.34 -19.11 10.32
N VAL A 90 28.61 -18.11 10.82
CA VAL A 90 28.59 -17.77 12.25
C VAL A 90 27.89 -18.85 13.08
N LEU A 91 26.85 -19.50 12.55
CA LEU A 91 26.23 -20.64 13.23
C LEU A 91 27.20 -21.83 13.30
N SER A 92 27.92 -22.13 12.22
CA SER A 92 28.86 -23.27 12.19
C SER A 92 30.01 -23.15 13.18
N LYS A 93 30.43 -21.93 13.55
CA LYS A 93 31.54 -21.68 14.49
C LYS A 93 31.14 -21.77 15.96
N LYS A 94 29.85 -21.88 16.30
CA LYS A 94 29.38 -21.89 17.69
C LYS A 94 29.49 -23.26 18.37
N ASP A 95 29.79 -24.32 17.63
CA ASP A 95 29.74 -25.69 18.15
C ASP A 95 31.05 -26.20 18.77
N ASP A 96 32.15 -25.43 18.71
CA ASP A 96 33.47 -25.84 19.25
C ASP A 96 33.75 -25.36 20.69
N PHE A 97 32.73 -24.94 21.45
CA PHE A 97 32.90 -24.69 22.88
C PHE A 97 32.80 -25.99 23.67
N SER A 98 33.89 -26.77 23.69
CA SER A 98 34.05 -27.84 24.68
C SER A 98 34.26 -27.22 26.06
N PRO A 99 33.40 -27.48 27.06
CA PRO A 99 33.61 -26.95 28.41
C PRO A 99 34.89 -27.55 28.98
N ILE A 100 35.80 -26.69 29.42
CA ILE A 100 36.99 -27.06 30.18
C ILE A 100 36.49 -27.82 31.42
N LYS A 101 36.77 -29.14 31.47
CA LYS A 101 36.58 -29.93 32.69
C LYS A 101 37.58 -29.43 33.72
N ILE A 102 37.07 -28.68 34.71
CA ILE A 102 37.76 -28.43 35.99
C ILE A 102 37.38 -29.56 36.93
#